data_AF-A0A292RYG6-F1
#
_entry.id   AF-A0A292RYG6-F1
#
_cell.length_a   1.000
_cell.length_b   1.000
_cell.length_c   1.000
_cell.angle_alpha   90.00
_cell.angle_beta   90.00
_cell.angle_gamma   90.00
#
_symmetry.space_group_name_H-M   'P 1'
#
loop_
_entity.id
_entity.type
_entity.pdbx_description
1 polymer ?
#
loop_
_entity_poly.entity_id
_entity_poly.type
_entity_poly.pdbx_seq_one_letter_code
_entity_poly.pdbx_strand_id
1 'polypeptide(L)' 'MEDENKQKRAFLGIWFDCCGVYGRIYKTKDGTAYVGRCPKCLRSVRVRVGEGGTNQRFFRGG' A
#
# COMPACT_ATOMS: atom_id res chain seq x y z
N MET A 1 -14.09 13.54 26.69
CA MET A 1 -13.17 14.18 25.74
C MET A 1 -12.71 13.06 24.83
N GLU A 2 -13.25 13.02 23.62
CA GLU A 2 -13.15 11.86 22.72
C GLU A 2 -11.74 11.75 22.14
N ASP A 3 -11.04 10.67 22.49
CA ASP A 3 -9.84 10.21 21.80
C ASP A 3 -10.22 9.71 20.40
N GLU A 4 -10.40 10.66 19.49
CA GLU A 4 -10.72 10.45 18.08
C GLU A 4 -9.49 9.95 17.28
N ASN A 5 -8.62 9.16 17.90
CA ASN A 5 -7.45 8.58 17.26
C ASN A 5 -7.79 7.25 16.57
N LYS A 6 -8.86 7.23 15.77
CA LYS A 6 -8.99 6.23 14.69
C LYS A 6 -7.93 6.58 13.65
N GLN A 7 -6.68 6.23 13.92
CA GLN A 7 -5.57 6.38 12.98
C GLN A 7 -6.01 5.80 11.65
N LYS A 8 -6.34 6.69 10.71
CA LYS A 8 -6.80 6.31 9.36
C LYS A 8 -5.73 5.38 8.82
N ARG A 9 -6.05 4.09 8.67
CA ARG A 9 -5.09 3.05 8.26
C ARG A 9 -4.32 3.58 7.05
N ALA A 10 -3.01 3.74 7.21
CA ALA A 10 -2.15 4.24 6.14
C ALA A 10 -2.29 3.33 4.93
N PHE A 11 -2.75 3.89 3.82
CA PHE A 11 -2.88 3.21 2.55
C PHE A 11 -1.87 3.78 1.55
N LEU A 12 -1.37 2.91 0.69
CA LEU A 12 -0.56 3.28 -0.47
C LEU A 12 -1.37 3.01 -1.73
N GLY A 13 -1.38 3.99 -2.63
CA GLY A 13 -1.89 3.83 -3.98
C GLY A 13 -0.85 3.13 -4.85
N ILE A 14 -1.26 2.08 -5.55
CA ILE A 14 -0.39 1.39 -6.50
C ILE A 14 -1.09 1.21 -7.85
N TRP A 15 -0.39 1.59 -8.90
CA TRP A 15 -0.75 1.22 -10.26
C TRP A 15 -0.17 -0.15 -10.57
N PHE A 16 -1.06 -1.12 -10.77
CA PHE A 16 -0.71 -2.47 -11.20
C PHE A 16 -0.49 -2.47 -12.71
N ASP A 17 0.76 -2.57 -13.13
CA ASP A 17 1.10 -2.63 -14.56
C ASP A 17 0.54 -3.91 -15.23
N CYS A 18 0.49 -5.01 -14.48
CA CYS A 18 0.01 -6.31 -14.96
C CYS A 18 -1.42 -6.31 -15.54
N CYS A 19 -2.30 -5.42 -15.07
CA CYS A 19 -3.67 -5.30 -15.60
C CYS A 19 -4.05 -3.85 -15.93
N GLY A 20 -3.10 -2.91 -15.82
CA GLY A 20 -3.35 -1.47 -16.00
C GLY A 20 -4.40 -0.91 -15.04
N VAL A 21 -4.46 -1.40 -13.80
CA VAL A 21 -5.48 -0.97 -12.81
C VAL A 21 -4.85 -0.28 -11.62
N TYR A 22 -5.51 0.77 -11.14
CA TYR A 22 -5.16 1.40 -9.88
C TYR A 22 -5.82 0.67 -8.71
N GLY A 23 -5.03 0.33 -7.70
CA GLY A 23 -5.53 -0.26 -6.47
C GLY A 23 -4.86 0.34 -5.25
N ARG A 24 -5.34 -0.08 -4.08
CA ARG A 24 -4.85 0.39 -2.79
C ARG A 24 -4.30 -0.80 -2.01
N ILE A 25 -3.12 -0.62 -1.45
CA ILE A 25 -2.47 -1.60 -0.59
C ILE A 25 -2.33 -1.01 0.80
N TYR A 26 -2.34 -1.87 1.82
CA TYR A 26 -2.36 -1.44 3.21
C TYR A 26 -1.07 -1.84 3.90
N LYS A 27 -0.69 -1.05 4.91
CA LYS A 27 0.46 -1.37 5.74
C LYS A 27 0.20 -2.69 6.48
N THR A 28 1.23 -3.54 6.58
CA THR A 28 1.21 -4.72 7.45
C THR A 28 1.10 -4.29 8.91
N LYS A 29 0.64 -5.19 9.78
CA LYS A 29 0.58 -4.93 11.23
C LYS A 29 1.95 -4.57 11.80
N ASP A 30 3.00 -5.22 11.29
CA ASP A 30 4.39 -4.97 11.68
C ASP A 30 4.92 -3.61 11.21
N GLY A 31 4.21 -2.94 10.29
CA GLY A 31 4.63 -1.65 9.77
C GLY A 31 5.88 -1.68 8.89
N THR A 32 6.37 -2.87 8.53
CA THR A 32 7.60 -3.09 7.75
C THR A 32 7.35 -3.15 6.24
N ALA A 33 6.10 -3.29 5.81
CA ALA A 33 5.74 -3.33 4.40
C ALA A 33 4.29 -2.88 4.18
N TYR A 34 3.97 -2.52 2.95
CA TYR A 34 2.62 -2.45 2.43
C TYR A 34 2.37 -3.67 1.55
N VAL A 35 1.24 -4.33 1.77
CA VAL A 35 0.84 -5.54 1.07
C VAL A 35 -0.55 -5.37 0.48
N GLY A 36 -0.74 -5.96 -0.69
CA GLY A 36 -2.06 -6.08 -1.29
C GLY A 36 -1.99 -6.89 -2.57
N ARG A 37 -3.09 -6.87 -3.33
CA ARG A 37 -3.23 -7.69 -4.53
C ARG A 37 -3.92 -6.92 -5.64
N CYS A 38 -3.59 -7.26 -6.88
CA CYS A 38 -4.32 -6.76 -8.03
C CYS A 38 -5.77 -7.26 -7.97
N PRO A 39 -6.79 -6.41 -8.11
CA PRO A 39 -8.20 -6.84 -8.09
C PRO A 39 -8.60 -7.68 -9.32
N LYS A 40 -7.79 -7.68 -10.38
CA LYS A 40 -8.06 -8.41 -11.63
C LYS A 40 -7.41 -9.79 -11.66
N CYS A 41 -6.09 -9.86 -11.52
CA CYS A 41 -5.33 -11.10 -11.62
C CYS A 41 -4.87 -11.67 -10.27
N LEU A 42 -5.23 -11.01 -9.16
CA LEU A 42 -4.82 -11.39 -7.79
C LEU A 42 -3.30 -11.43 -7.57
N ARG A 43 -2.51 -10.80 -8.46
CA ARG A 43 -1.07 -10.68 -8.32
C ARG A 43 -0.72 -10.02 -6.98
N SER A 44 0.09 -10.71 -6.19
CA SER A 44 0.51 -10.22 -4.88
C SER A 44 1.60 -9.17 -5.04
N VAL A 45 1.44 -8.04 -4.36
CA VAL A 45 2.45 -6.98 -4.32
C VAL A 45 2.85 -6.70 -2.89
N ARG A 46 4.15 -6.49 -2.70
CA ARG A 46 4.76 -6.17 -1.41
C ARG A 46 5.75 -5.04 -1.60
N VAL A 47 5.44 -3.88 -1.03
CA VAL A 47 6.32 -2.71 -0.98
C VAL A 47 6.93 -2.66 0.40
N ARG A 48 8.26 -2.81 0.53
CA ARG A 48 8.92 -2.75 1.84
C ARG A 48 9.05 -1.29 2.30
N VAL A 49 8.94 -1.07 3.60
CA VAL A 49 9.19 0.22 4.26
C VAL A 49 10.51 0.08 5.01
N GLY A 50 11.51 0.90 4.66
CA GLY A 50 12.83 0.89 5.29
C GLY A 50 13.45 2.28 5.29
N GLU A 51 14.60 2.43 5.95
CA GLU A 51 15.38 3.67 5.96
C GLU A 51 15.87 3.97 4.54
N GLY A 52 15.43 5.11 3.98
CA GLY A 52 15.52 5.43 2.54
C GLY A 52 14.20 5.30 1.77
N GLY A 53 13.12 4.92 2.46
CA GLY A 53 11.76 4.98 1.93
C GLY A 53 11.36 6.41 1.56
N THR A 54 10.45 6.53 0.60
CA THR A 54 9.93 7.83 0.16
C THR A 54 8.57 8.11 0.80
N ASN A 55 8.25 9.38 1.04
CA ASN A 55 6.91 9.82 1.41
C ASN A 55 5.92 9.78 0.24
N GLN A 56 6.34 9.35 -0.96
CA GLN A 56 5.43 9.16 -2.08
C GLN A 56 4.37 8.11 -1.73
N ARG A 57 3.11 8.48 -1.95
CA ARG A 57 1.96 7.62 -1.68
C ARG A 57 1.46 6.88 -2.92
N PHE A 58 2.10 7.12 -4.06
CA PHE A 58 1.74 6.60 -5.36
C PHE A 58 2.94 5.88 -5.94
N PHE A 59 2.80 4.58 -6.14
CA PHE A 59 3.83 3.75 -6.77
C PHE A 59 3.28 3.14 -8.05
N ARG A 60 4.15 2.94 -9.05
CA ARG A 60 3.87 2.10 -10.20
C ARG A 60 4.72 0.84 -10.08
N GLY A 61 4.10 -0.33 -10.15
CA GLY A 61 4.80 -1.61 -10.01
C GLY A 61 4.20 -2.65 -10.93
N GLY A 62 5.05 -3.25 -11.77
CA GLY A 62 4.78 -4.41 -12.61
C GLY A 62 5.41 -5.67 -12.04
#